data_AF-A0A382K8B6-F1
#
_entry.id   AF-A0A382K8B6-F1
#
_cell.length_a   1.000
_cell.length_b   1.000
_cell.length_c   1.000
_cell.angle_alpha   90.00
_cell.angle_beta   90.00
_cell.angle_gamma   90.00
#
_symmetry.space_group_name_H-M   'P 1'
#
loop_
_entity.id
_entity.type
_entity.pdbx_description
1 polymer ?
#
loop_
_entity_poly.entity_id
_entity_poly.type
_entity_poly.pdbx_seq_one_letter_code
_entity_poly.pdbx_strand_id
1 'polypeptide(L)'
;DAILYHLETGADLMRDRAQKGVIYGKLAEFAVQNENYEVAATTYNRVIKNSLSKTKVEYAHLQILKILRMEGDYRAASRKIKAMLANDKFNNIAGNLELELVQHYMVQGELEEAISRLQTIIIDYQRTEASAEAYFLLGQIHITEKWEPEKAKEYFDLVKKEFGKSIYKPVALNRSTSIQSYIESKKQLELYLENPMTDSTLISGSDTSETENSVITPEKSYEEVLYHLGDLETFSFNHFEKGVEYFKNILEEESTSQFYPKALFTLSLVFADEGDTVSSRKYKEQLVSEFPGSDYASYLILQQHDHAKITRPIESIYAKAELLWPDNPIAAMGYYKDVIATDSLSELSASAAFFLGYQYDNTFTISDSALKYYQWVNKHHPKSDQAAEAVVRISSLQSALSSIVPDTAVSGQ
;
A
#
# COMPACT_ATOMS: atom_id res chain seq x y z
N ASP A 1 -22.52 -34.89 9.42
CA ASP A 1 -23.61 -35.73 8.89
C ASP A 1 -24.83 -35.88 9.81
N ALA A 2 -24.70 -36.37 11.06
CA ALA A 2 -25.86 -36.57 11.95
C ALA A 2 -26.67 -35.29 12.24
N ILE A 3 -26.01 -34.14 12.40
CA ILE A 3 -26.68 -32.84 12.65
C ILE A 3 -27.52 -32.39 11.44
N LEU A 4 -26.99 -32.50 10.23
CA LEU A 4 -27.70 -32.20 8.98
C LEU A 4 -28.94 -33.08 8.83
N TYR A 5 -28.79 -34.39 9.06
CA TYR A 5 -29.89 -35.35 9.01
C TYR A 5 -31.01 -35.02 10.02
N HIS A 6 -30.67 -34.70 11.27
CA HIS A 6 -31.66 -34.37 12.30
C HIS A 6 -32.36 -33.03 12.03
N LEU A 7 -31.64 -32.03 11.54
CA LEU A 7 -32.23 -30.75 11.15
C LEU A 7 -33.12 -30.87 9.91
N GLU A 8 -32.74 -31.69 8.94
CA GLU A 8 -33.54 -31.99 7.75
C GLU A 8 -34.83 -32.72 8.12
N THR A 9 -34.72 -33.78 8.92
CA THR A 9 -35.88 -34.54 9.44
C THR A 9 -36.81 -33.63 10.25
N GLY A 10 -36.24 -32.77 11.10
CA GLY A 10 -36.99 -31.78 11.87
C GLY A 10 -37.75 -30.79 10.97
N ALA A 11 -37.11 -30.30 9.89
CA ALA A 11 -37.73 -29.40 8.92
C ALA A 11 -38.89 -30.06 8.17
N ASP A 12 -38.76 -31.33 7.78
CA ASP A 12 -39.80 -32.07 7.07
C ASP A 12 -41.06 -32.28 7.90
N LEU A 13 -40.89 -32.51 9.20
CA LEU A 13 -41.99 -32.72 10.15
C LEU A 13 -42.74 -31.45 10.54
N MET A 14 -42.22 -30.26 10.22
CA MET A 14 -42.92 -29.00 10.51
C MET A 14 -44.21 -28.90 9.68
N ARG A 15 -45.23 -28.22 10.22
CA ARG A 15 -46.47 -27.94 9.46
C ARG A 15 -46.47 -26.54 8.83
N ASP A 16 -45.79 -25.59 9.48
CA ASP A 16 -45.70 -24.21 9.03
C ASP A 16 -44.67 -24.05 7.90
N ARG A 17 -45.15 -23.66 6.72
CA ARG A 17 -44.35 -23.47 5.51
C ARG A 17 -43.31 -22.35 5.64
N ALA A 18 -43.61 -21.26 6.36
CA ALA A 18 -42.66 -20.18 6.58
C ALA A 18 -41.52 -20.62 7.50
N GLN A 19 -41.83 -21.37 8.56
CA GLN A 19 -40.81 -21.92 9.45
C GLN A 19 -39.93 -22.95 8.72
N LYS A 20 -40.50 -23.80 7.86
CA LYS A 20 -39.73 -24.70 6.98
C LYS A 20 -38.69 -23.95 6.16
N GLY A 21 -39.10 -22.86 5.50
CA GLY A 21 -38.19 -22.05 4.69
C GLY A 21 -37.00 -21.48 5.48
N VAL A 22 -37.21 -21.12 6.74
CA VAL A 22 -36.13 -20.63 7.62
C VAL A 22 -35.14 -21.73 7.97
N ILE A 23 -35.64 -22.91 8.38
CA ILE A 23 -34.77 -24.04 8.75
C ILE A 23 -33.96 -24.52 7.54
N TYR A 24 -34.60 -24.61 6.37
CA TYR A 24 -33.90 -24.94 5.13
C TYR A 24 -32.81 -23.91 4.77
N GLY A 25 -33.04 -22.62 5.02
CA GLY A 25 -31.99 -21.60 4.81
C GLY A 25 -30.75 -21.87 5.66
N LYS A 26 -30.94 -22.11 6.96
CA LYS A 26 -29.84 -22.42 7.89
C LYS A 26 -29.10 -23.71 7.54
N LEU A 27 -29.85 -24.74 7.14
CA LEU A 27 -29.28 -26.01 6.69
C LEU A 27 -28.40 -25.82 5.45
N ALA A 28 -28.87 -25.03 4.48
CA ALA A 28 -28.13 -24.77 3.26
C ALA A 28 -26.83 -23.99 3.55
N GLU A 29 -26.89 -22.96 4.39
CA GLU A 29 -25.71 -22.20 4.84
C GLU A 29 -24.71 -23.11 5.56
N PHE A 30 -25.18 -24.00 6.44
CA PHE A 30 -24.32 -24.96 7.12
C PHE A 30 -23.69 -25.97 6.12
N ALA A 31 -24.43 -26.42 5.12
CA ALA A 31 -23.89 -27.29 4.08
C ALA A 31 -22.80 -26.60 3.25
N VAL A 32 -22.99 -25.32 2.89
CA VAL A 32 -21.96 -24.51 2.22
C VAL A 32 -20.70 -24.38 3.08
N GLN A 33 -20.83 -24.13 4.38
CA GLN A 33 -19.69 -24.04 5.31
C GLN A 33 -18.90 -25.34 5.43
N ASN A 34 -19.52 -26.49 5.19
CA ASN A 34 -18.86 -27.80 5.18
C ASN A 34 -18.50 -28.27 3.76
N GLU A 35 -18.50 -27.36 2.78
CA GLU A 35 -18.18 -27.64 1.37
C GLU A 35 -19.03 -28.76 0.73
N ASN A 36 -20.20 -29.05 1.32
CA ASN A 36 -21.13 -30.04 0.79
C ASN A 36 -22.11 -29.37 -0.17
N TYR A 37 -21.59 -29.05 -1.37
CA TYR A 37 -22.29 -28.24 -2.37
C TYR A 37 -23.55 -28.90 -2.94
N GLU A 38 -23.55 -30.23 -3.10
CA GLU A 38 -24.73 -30.97 -3.54
C GLU A 38 -25.89 -30.83 -2.53
N VAL A 39 -25.59 -31.06 -1.23
CA VAL A 39 -26.58 -30.90 -0.16
C VAL A 39 -27.01 -29.44 -0.02
N ALA A 40 -26.09 -28.48 -0.17
CA ALA A 40 -26.43 -27.07 -0.16
C ALA A 40 -27.40 -26.70 -1.29
N ALA A 41 -27.12 -27.12 -2.53
CA ALA A 41 -27.95 -26.81 -3.69
C ALA A 41 -29.35 -27.43 -3.56
N THR A 42 -29.44 -28.70 -3.16
CA THR A 42 -30.73 -29.38 -2.93
C THR A 42 -31.53 -28.69 -1.82
N THR A 43 -30.87 -28.25 -0.75
CA THR A 43 -31.51 -27.55 0.37
C THR A 43 -31.97 -26.14 -0.03
N TYR A 44 -31.18 -25.38 -0.80
CA TYR A 44 -31.61 -24.09 -1.34
C TYR A 44 -32.82 -24.23 -2.28
N ASN A 45 -32.92 -25.31 -3.06
CA ASN A 45 -34.14 -25.59 -3.82
C ASN A 45 -35.38 -25.78 -2.92
N ARG A 46 -35.19 -26.35 -1.72
CA ARG A 46 -36.28 -26.43 -0.71
C ARG A 46 -36.61 -25.06 -0.13
N VAL A 47 -35.65 -24.14 0.01
CA VAL A 47 -35.92 -22.74 0.37
C VAL A 47 -36.79 -22.08 -0.70
N ILE A 48 -36.45 -22.22 -1.98
CA ILE A 48 -37.23 -21.67 -3.10
C ILE A 48 -38.66 -22.19 -3.09
N LYS A 49 -38.86 -23.49 -2.83
CA LYS A 49 -40.18 -24.12 -2.79
C LYS A 49 -41.02 -23.69 -1.58
N ASN A 50 -40.41 -23.50 -0.41
CA ASN A 50 -41.14 -23.36 0.85
C ASN A 50 -41.14 -21.93 1.42
N SER A 51 -40.16 -21.10 1.12
CA SER A 51 -40.10 -19.73 1.65
C SER A 51 -41.24 -18.87 1.10
N LEU A 52 -41.87 -18.09 1.98
CA LEU A 52 -42.84 -17.06 1.60
C LEU A 52 -42.16 -15.69 1.37
N SER A 53 -40.87 -15.57 1.70
CA SER A 53 -40.10 -14.33 1.55
C SER A 53 -39.44 -14.29 0.19
N LYS A 54 -39.82 -13.30 -0.64
CA LYS A 54 -39.23 -13.03 -1.96
C LYS A 54 -37.70 -12.91 -1.88
N THR A 55 -37.20 -12.12 -0.94
CA THR A 55 -35.76 -11.89 -0.75
C THR A 55 -34.99 -13.17 -0.40
N LYS A 56 -35.57 -14.06 0.42
CA LYS A 56 -34.95 -15.37 0.72
C LYS A 56 -34.95 -16.30 -0.49
N VAL A 57 -35.99 -16.25 -1.31
CA VAL A 57 -36.06 -17.02 -2.56
C VAL A 57 -35.01 -16.52 -3.56
N GLU A 58 -34.92 -15.21 -3.75
CA GLU A 58 -33.91 -14.56 -4.59
C GLU A 58 -32.48 -14.90 -4.13
N TYR A 59 -32.22 -14.79 -2.83
CA TYR A 59 -30.94 -15.19 -2.24
C TYR A 59 -30.62 -16.66 -2.50
N ALA A 60 -31.57 -17.57 -2.27
CA ALA A 60 -31.36 -19.00 -2.53
C ALA A 60 -31.06 -19.29 -4.01
N HIS A 61 -31.68 -18.55 -4.94
CA HIS A 61 -31.32 -18.64 -6.36
C HIS A 61 -29.87 -18.20 -6.62
N LEU A 62 -29.44 -17.07 -6.06
CA LEU A 62 -28.05 -16.60 -6.18
C LEU A 62 -27.05 -17.62 -5.59
N GLN A 63 -27.36 -18.23 -4.45
CA GLN A 63 -26.48 -19.23 -3.85
C GLN A 63 -26.37 -20.49 -4.72
N ILE A 64 -27.46 -20.96 -5.35
CA ILE A 64 -27.39 -22.07 -6.30
C ILE A 64 -26.50 -21.71 -7.49
N LEU A 65 -26.56 -20.48 -8.00
CA LEU A 65 -25.71 -20.04 -9.11
C LEU A 65 -24.22 -20.02 -8.71
N LYS A 66 -23.90 -19.54 -7.51
CA LYS A 66 -22.55 -19.60 -6.95
C LYS A 66 -22.04 -21.04 -6.81
N ILE A 67 -22.88 -21.94 -6.32
CA ILE A 67 -22.56 -23.37 -6.22
C ILE A 67 -22.26 -23.95 -7.60
N LEU A 68 -23.12 -23.74 -8.59
CA LEU A 68 -22.88 -24.21 -9.96
C LEU A 68 -21.57 -23.68 -10.54
N ARG A 69 -21.23 -22.42 -10.24
CA ARG A 69 -19.96 -21.81 -10.66
C ARG A 69 -18.76 -22.47 -9.98
N MET A 70 -18.85 -22.79 -8.68
CA MET A 70 -17.81 -23.48 -7.92
C MET A 70 -17.62 -24.94 -8.38
N GLU A 71 -18.70 -25.61 -8.78
CA GLU A 71 -18.67 -26.96 -9.36
C GLU A 71 -18.21 -26.98 -10.84
N GLY A 72 -18.02 -25.81 -11.46
CA GLY A 72 -17.60 -25.68 -12.85
C GLY A 72 -18.71 -25.89 -13.88
N ASP A 73 -19.98 -26.04 -13.47
CA ASP A 73 -21.13 -26.11 -14.40
C ASP A 73 -21.60 -24.72 -14.85
N TYR A 74 -20.68 -24.03 -15.54
CA TYR A 74 -20.92 -22.68 -16.03
C TYR A 74 -22.04 -22.62 -17.07
N ARG A 75 -22.25 -23.69 -17.84
CA ARG A 75 -23.33 -23.74 -18.85
C ARG A 75 -24.70 -23.79 -18.20
N ALA A 76 -24.89 -24.57 -17.14
CA ALA A 76 -26.14 -24.55 -16.40
C ALA A 76 -26.37 -23.21 -15.70
N ALA A 77 -25.32 -22.65 -15.06
CA ALA A 77 -25.38 -21.35 -14.42
C ALA A 77 -25.81 -20.25 -15.40
N SER A 78 -25.13 -20.11 -16.54
CA SER A 78 -25.42 -19.11 -17.56
C SER A 78 -26.83 -19.22 -18.13
N ARG A 79 -27.32 -20.44 -18.40
CA ARG A 79 -28.70 -20.65 -18.86
C ARG A 79 -29.72 -20.22 -17.81
N LYS A 80 -29.48 -20.57 -16.54
CA LYS A 80 -30.36 -20.21 -15.43
C LYS A 80 -30.38 -18.69 -15.20
N ILE A 81 -29.22 -18.03 -15.27
CA ILE A 81 -29.13 -16.57 -15.17
C ILE A 81 -29.92 -15.90 -16.28
N LYS A 82 -29.70 -16.27 -17.55
CA LYS A 82 -30.41 -15.68 -18.70
C LYS A 82 -31.93 -15.85 -18.57
N ALA A 83 -32.40 -17.00 -18.10
CA ALA A 83 -33.83 -17.23 -17.86
C ALA A 83 -34.38 -16.37 -16.71
N MET A 84 -33.58 -16.11 -15.67
CA MET A 84 -33.96 -15.24 -14.56
C MET A 84 -33.97 -13.75 -14.95
N LEU A 85 -32.98 -13.30 -15.73
CA LEU A 85 -32.91 -11.93 -16.24
C LEU A 85 -34.07 -11.57 -17.17
N ALA A 86 -34.62 -12.55 -17.90
CA ALA A 86 -35.81 -12.35 -18.75
C ALA A 86 -37.13 -12.30 -17.95
N ASN A 87 -37.10 -12.43 -16.62
CA ASN A 87 -38.28 -12.52 -15.78
C ASN A 87 -38.29 -11.42 -14.72
N ASP A 88 -39.28 -10.51 -14.84
CA ASP A 88 -39.43 -9.32 -14.00
C ASP A 88 -39.44 -9.60 -12.49
N LYS A 89 -39.76 -10.84 -12.07
CA LYS A 89 -39.73 -11.23 -10.67
C LYS A 89 -38.35 -11.08 -10.04
N PHE A 90 -37.28 -11.18 -10.83
CA PHE A 90 -35.88 -11.14 -10.37
C PHE A 90 -35.20 -9.78 -10.59
N ASN A 91 -35.94 -8.73 -10.98
CA ASN A 91 -35.35 -7.40 -11.22
C ASN A 91 -34.58 -6.85 -10.01
N ASN A 92 -34.96 -7.24 -8.78
CA ASN A 92 -34.27 -6.82 -7.55
C ASN A 92 -32.84 -7.37 -7.44
N ILE A 93 -32.53 -8.48 -8.10
CA ILE A 93 -31.22 -9.14 -8.08
C ILE A 93 -30.57 -9.15 -9.46
N ALA A 94 -31.10 -8.42 -10.44
CA ALA A 94 -30.61 -8.44 -11.82
C ALA A 94 -29.13 -8.04 -11.91
N GLY A 95 -28.70 -7.02 -11.15
CA GLY A 95 -27.28 -6.66 -11.06
C GLY A 95 -26.40 -7.79 -10.52
N ASN A 96 -26.86 -8.52 -9.48
CA ASN A 96 -26.12 -9.67 -8.95
C ASN A 96 -26.07 -10.83 -9.95
N LEU A 97 -27.13 -11.04 -10.73
CA LEU A 97 -27.19 -12.05 -11.77
C LEU A 97 -26.21 -11.73 -12.91
N GLU A 98 -26.15 -10.47 -13.35
CA GLU A 98 -25.16 -10.02 -14.34
C GLU A 98 -23.72 -10.18 -13.83
N LEU A 99 -23.45 -9.90 -12.55
CA LEU A 99 -22.14 -10.16 -11.95
C LEU A 99 -21.75 -11.65 -11.97
N GLU A 100 -22.69 -12.57 -11.74
CA GLU A 100 -22.37 -14.01 -11.87
C GLU A 100 -22.06 -14.40 -13.33
N LEU A 101 -22.64 -13.73 -14.34
CA LEU A 101 -22.22 -13.89 -15.73
C LEU A 101 -20.81 -13.33 -15.97
N VAL A 102 -20.48 -12.17 -15.39
CA VAL A 102 -19.12 -11.61 -15.47
C VAL A 102 -18.11 -12.63 -14.95
N GLN A 103 -18.36 -13.22 -13.78
CA GLN A 103 -17.48 -14.24 -13.20
C GLN A 103 -17.28 -15.43 -14.13
N HIS A 104 -18.33 -15.85 -14.85
CA HIS A 104 -18.20 -16.88 -15.87
C HIS A 104 -17.26 -16.46 -17.02
N TYR A 105 -17.45 -15.26 -17.57
CA TYR A 105 -16.61 -14.74 -18.65
C TYR A 105 -15.14 -14.64 -18.22
N MET A 106 -14.87 -14.13 -17.01
CA MET A 106 -13.51 -14.08 -16.46
C MET A 106 -12.86 -15.46 -16.38
N VAL A 107 -13.59 -16.49 -15.92
CA VAL A 107 -13.06 -17.86 -15.83
C VAL A 107 -12.81 -18.48 -17.20
N GLN A 108 -13.55 -18.10 -18.25
CA GLN A 108 -13.29 -18.56 -19.62
C GLN A 108 -12.17 -17.79 -20.32
N GLY A 109 -11.62 -16.74 -19.68
CA GLY A 109 -10.66 -15.83 -20.32
C GLY A 109 -11.29 -14.88 -21.34
N GLU A 110 -12.63 -14.79 -21.37
CA GLU A 110 -13.40 -13.87 -22.22
C GLU A 110 -13.43 -12.47 -21.58
N LEU A 111 -12.24 -11.84 -21.52
CA LEU A 111 -12.02 -10.61 -20.75
C LEU A 111 -12.81 -9.42 -21.30
N GLU A 112 -12.89 -9.25 -22.61
CA GLU A 112 -13.59 -8.12 -23.22
C GLU A 112 -15.11 -8.23 -23.03
N GLU A 113 -15.66 -9.44 -23.08
CA GLU A 113 -17.06 -9.72 -22.74
C GLU A 113 -17.35 -9.41 -21.27
N ALA A 114 -16.44 -9.78 -20.36
CA ALA A 114 -16.53 -9.44 -18.95
C ALA A 114 -16.55 -7.91 -18.74
N ILE A 115 -15.63 -7.18 -19.38
CA ILE A 115 -15.56 -5.72 -19.31
C ILE A 115 -16.83 -5.08 -19.86
N SER A 116 -17.31 -5.51 -21.03
CA SER A 116 -18.53 -4.98 -21.64
C SER A 116 -19.74 -5.15 -20.71
N ARG A 117 -19.88 -6.34 -20.10
CA ARG A 117 -20.93 -6.62 -19.09
C ARG A 117 -20.78 -5.73 -17.86
N LEU A 118 -19.58 -5.59 -17.32
CA LEU A 118 -19.31 -4.71 -16.18
C LEU A 118 -19.67 -3.25 -16.48
N GLN A 119 -19.36 -2.77 -17.68
CA GLN A 119 -19.74 -1.43 -18.14
C GLN A 119 -21.26 -1.26 -18.22
N THR A 120 -22.00 -2.28 -18.66
CA THR A 120 -23.46 -2.27 -18.58
C THR A 120 -23.94 -2.20 -17.13
N ILE A 121 -23.32 -2.95 -16.22
CA ILE A 121 -23.74 -3.00 -14.81
C ILE A 121 -23.62 -1.63 -14.13
N ILE A 122 -22.50 -0.91 -14.35
CA ILE A 122 -22.30 0.41 -13.74
C ILE A 122 -23.25 1.48 -14.29
N ILE A 123 -23.81 1.28 -15.49
CA ILE A 123 -24.79 2.19 -16.11
C ILE A 123 -26.20 1.86 -15.64
N ASP A 124 -26.59 0.59 -15.69
CA ASP A 124 -27.99 0.16 -15.49
C ASP A 124 -28.35 0.00 -14.00
N TYR A 125 -27.38 -0.30 -13.14
CA TYR A 125 -27.59 -0.56 -11.71
C TYR A 125 -26.87 0.45 -10.82
N GLN A 126 -26.85 1.73 -11.22
CA GLN A 126 -26.22 2.81 -10.45
C GLN A 126 -26.65 2.84 -8.97
N ARG A 127 -25.71 3.18 -8.09
CA ARG A 127 -25.91 3.30 -6.63
C ARG A 127 -26.34 2.00 -5.95
N THR A 128 -25.96 0.86 -6.51
CA THR A 128 -26.18 -0.47 -5.92
C THR A 128 -24.87 -1.10 -5.48
N GLU A 129 -24.98 -2.11 -4.62
CA GLU A 129 -23.84 -2.97 -4.27
C GLU A 129 -23.24 -3.63 -5.52
N ALA A 130 -24.08 -4.03 -6.49
CA ALA A 130 -23.62 -4.64 -7.74
C ALA A 130 -22.80 -3.68 -8.61
N SER A 131 -23.20 -2.40 -8.71
CA SER A 131 -22.41 -1.37 -9.39
C SER A 131 -21.06 -1.16 -8.70
N ALA A 132 -21.03 -1.08 -7.37
CA ALA A 132 -19.79 -0.91 -6.63
C ALA A 132 -18.82 -2.11 -6.80
N GLU A 133 -19.35 -3.33 -6.84
CA GLU A 133 -18.57 -4.52 -7.18
C GLU A 133 -18.08 -4.48 -8.63
N ALA A 134 -18.91 -4.03 -9.57
CA ALA A 134 -18.50 -3.92 -10.97
C ALA A 134 -17.36 -2.92 -11.17
N TYR A 135 -17.42 -1.76 -10.52
CA TYR A 135 -16.30 -0.81 -10.50
C TYR A 135 -15.03 -1.40 -9.90
N PHE A 136 -15.15 -2.17 -8.81
CA PHE A 136 -14.00 -2.83 -8.21
C PHE A 136 -13.35 -3.83 -9.18
N LEU A 137 -14.15 -4.65 -9.86
CA LEU A 137 -13.67 -5.62 -10.85
C LEU A 137 -13.05 -4.94 -12.08
N LEU A 138 -13.65 -3.85 -12.58
CA LEU A 138 -13.04 -3.04 -13.63
C LEU A 138 -11.69 -2.48 -13.18
N GLY A 139 -11.60 -1.90 -11.98
CA GLY A 139 -10.34 -1.44 -11.41
C GLY A 139 -9.27 -2.54 -11.38
N GLN A 140 -9.66 -3.75 -10.95
CA GLN A 140 -8.77 -4.90 -10.89
C GLN A 140 -8.27 -5.32 -12.28
N ILE A 141 -9.17 -5.44 -13.26
CA ILE A 141 -8.82 -5.79 -14.64
C ILE A 141 -7.86 -4.76 -15.24
N HIS A 142 -8.13 -3.47 -15.01
CA HIS A 142 -7.30 -2.41 -15.57
C HIS A 142 -5.90 -2.36 -14.93
N ILE A 143 -5.75 -2.72 -13.66
CA ILE A 143 -4.42 -2.74 -13.01
C ILE A 143 -3.65 -4.05 -13.19
N THR A 144 -4.29 -5.19 -13.50
CA THR A 144 -3.56 -6.46 -13.70
C THR A 144 -3.45 -6.90 -15.14
N GLU A 145 -4.53 -6.80 -15.92
CA GLU A 145 -4.57 -7.35 -17.28
C GLU A 145 -4.19 -6.30 -18.32
N LYS A 146 -4.67 -5.06 -18.16
CA LYS A 146 -4.45 -3.98 -19.14
C LYS A 146 -3.26 -3.09 -18.82
N TRP A 147 -2.84 -3.06 -17.55
CA TRP A 147 -1.86 -2.12 -17.02
C TRP A 147 -2.17 -0.67 -17.41
N GLU A 148 -3.36 -0.20 -17.04
CA GLU A 148 -3.84 1.18 -17.20
C GLU A 148 -4.10 1.80 -15.82
N PRO A 149 -3.06 2.24 -15.08
CA PRO A 149 -3.18 2.65 -13.68
C PRO A 149 -4.16 3.81 -13.46
N GLU A 150 -4.17 4.80 -14.34
CA GLU A 150 -5.05 5.97 -14.23
C GLU A 150 -6.52 5.56 -14.25
N LYS A 151 -6.91 4.72 -15.23
CA LYS A 151 -8.28 4.20 -15.33
C LYS A 151 -8.63 3.29 -14.16
N ALA A 152 -7.70 2.43 -13.75
CA ALA A 152 -7.91 1.56 -12.58
C ALA A 152 -8.20 2.38 -11.33
N LYS A 153 -7.44 3.45 -11.10
CA LYS A 153 -7.65 4.37 -9.99
C LYS A 153 -9.02 5.03 -10.05
N GLU A 154 -9.43 5.56 -11.20
CA GLU A 154 -10.75 6.15 -11.39
C GLU A 154 -11.86 5.18 -10.98
N TYR A 155 -11.77 3.92 -11.43
CA TYR A 155 -12.74 2.89 -11.07
C TYR A 155 -12.74 2.57 -9.57
N PHE A 156 -11.58 2.41 -8.93
CA PHE A 156 -11.50 2.18 -7.49
C PHE A 156 -12.08 3.34 -6.67
N ASP A 157 -11.86 4.59 -7.10
CA ASP A 157 -12.40 5.79 -6.43
C ASP A 157 -13.94 5.86 -6.49
N LEU A 158 -14.56 5.24 -7.51
CA LEU A 158 -16.01 5.20 -7.67
C LEU A 158 -16.69 4.17 -6.77
N VAL A 159 -16.00 3.12 -6.32
CA VAL A 159 -16.57 2.05 -5.45
C VAL A 159 -17.29 2.62 -4.23
N LYS A 160 -16.64 3.54 -3.49
CA LYS A 160 -17.23 4.17 -2.30
C LYS A 160 -18.42 5.08 -2.65
N LYS A 161 -18.39 5.73 -3.82
CA LYS A 161 -19.43 6.67 -4.27
C LYS A 161 -20.69 5.93 -4.68
N GLU A 162 -20.54 4.79 -5.34
CA GLU A 162 -21.66 3.93 -5.72
C GLU A 162 -22.32 3.27 -4.52
N PHE A 163 -21.53 2.67 -3.62
CA PHE A 163 -22.08 2.03 -2.43
C PHE A 163 -21.12 2.12 -1.25
N GLY A 164 -21.33 3.11 -0.38
CA GLY A 164 -20.44 3.37 0.76
C GLY A 164 -20.35 2.23 1.80
N LYS A 165 -21.27 1.26 1.75
CA LYS A 165 -21.28 0.03 2.58
C LYS A 165 -20.66 -1.18 1.87
N SER A 166 -20.15 -1.01 0.65
CA SER A 166 -19.50 -2.07 -0.11
C SER A 166 -18.38 -2.72 0.69
N ILE A 167 -18.34 -4.05 0.67
CA ILE A 167 -17.24 -4.84 1.25
C ILE A 167 -15.90 -4.51 0.59
N TYR A 168 -15.92 -4.05 -0.66
CA TYR A 168 -14.74 -3.72 -1.45
C TYR A 168 -14.15 -2.35 -1.14
N LYS A 169 -14.87 -1.48 -0.41
CA LYS A 169 -14.44 -0.10 -0.13
C LYS A 169 -13.03 0.00 0.49
N PRO A 170 -12.66 -0.78 1.54
CA PRO A 170 -11.33 -0.63 2.14
C PRO A 170 -10.21 -1.01 1.17
N VAL A 171 -10.39 -2.11 0.43
CA VAL A 171 -9.39 -2.60 -0.53
C VAL A 171 -9.29 -1.65 -1.73
N ALA A 172 -10.41 -1.16 -2.27
CA ALA A 172 -10.44 -0.19 -3.35
C ALA A 172 -9.71 1.11 -2.98
N LEU A 173 -9.91 1.62 -1.76
CA LEU A 173 -9.23 2.83 -1.29
C LEU A 173 -7.70 2.63 -1.17
N ASN A 174 -7.29 1.48 -0.62
CA ASN A 174 -5.88 1.12 -0.53
C ASN A 174 -5.25 1.03 -1.94
N ARG A 175 -5.89 0.30 -2.86
CA ARG A 175 -5.46 0.18 -4.27
C ARG A 175 -5.36 1.55 -4.95
N SER A 176 -6.37 2.40 -4.80
CA SER A 176 -6.35 3.77 -5.35
C SER A 176 -5.17 4.59 -4.81
N THR A 177 -4.85 4.45 -3.52
CA THR A 177 -3.73 5.16 -2.89
C THR A 177 -2.37 4.63 -3.38
N SER A 178 -2.18 3.32 -3.48
CA SER A 178 -0.96 2.72 -4.04
C SER A 178 -0.75 3.13 -5.50
N ILE A 179 -1.83 3.14 -6.30
CA ILE A 179 -1.78 3.57 -7.70
C ILE A 179 -1.46 5.06 -7.80
N GLN A 180 -2.06 5.91 -6.95
CA GLN A 180 -1.73 7.33 -6.92
C GLN A 180 -0.24 7.55 -6.60
N SER A 181 0.28 6.85 -5.59
CA SER A 181 1.70 6.91 -5.24
C SER A 181 2.59 6.45 -6.40
N TYR A 182 2.17 5.42 -7.15
CA TYR A 182 2.90 4.94 -8.32
C TYR A 182 2.95 5.98 -9.44
N ILE A 183 1.79 6.59 -9.77
CA ILE A 183 1.68 7.64 -10.79
C ILE A 183 2.57 8.84 -10.41
N GLU A 184 2.54 9.26 -9.15
CA GLU A 184 3.37 10.35 -8.64
C GLU A 184 4.87 10.02 -8.75
N SER A 185 5.29 8.83 -8.31
CA SER A 185 6.68 8.38 -8.41
C SER A 185 7.14 8.26 -9.87
N LYS A 186 6.27 7.81 -10.79
CA LYS A 186 6.57 7.78 -12.22
C LYS A 186 6.82 9.17 -12.80
N LYS A 187 5.97 10.13 -12.45
CA LYS A 187 6.15 11.52 -12.85
C LYS A 187 7.47 12.11 -12.32
N GLN A 188 7.83 11.80 -11.07
CA GLN A 188 9.12 12.23 -10.50
C GLN A 188 10.30 11.60 -11.25
N LEU A 189 10.20 10.32 -11.64
CA LEU A 189 11.22 9.65 -12.43
C LEU A 189 11.37 10.27 -13.83
N GLU A 190 10.27 10.63 -14.48
CA GLU A 190 10.28 11.31 -15.79
C GLU A 190 11.05 12.64 -15.74
N LEU A 191 10.89 13.43 -14.66
CA LEU A 191 11.64 14.68 -14.49
C LEU A 191 13.16 14.47 -14.45
N TYR A 192 13.62 13.36 -13.84
CA TYR A 192 15.04 12.98 -13.85
C TYR A 192 15.53 12.56 -15.24
N LEU A 193 14.69 11.86 -16.01
CA LEU A 193 15.03 11.41 -17.36
C LEU A 193 15.05 12.54 -18.39
N GLU A 194 14.19 13.55 -18.22
CA GLU A 194 14.13 14.74 -19.08
C GLU A 194 15.27 15.73 -18.81
N ASN A 195 15.81 15.75 -17.58
CA ASN A 195 16.90 16.62 -17.15
C ASN A 195 18.11 15.83 -16.59
N PRO A 196 18.88 15.11 -17.45
CA PRO A 196 20.00 14.26 -17.01
C PRO A 196 21.21 15.01 -16.43
N MET A 197 21.12 16.32 -16.15
CA MET A 197 22.20 17.18 -15.64
C MET A 197 21.93 17.81 -14.27
N THR A 198 20.86 17.44 -13.57
CA THR A 198 20.70 17.80 -12.14
C THR A 198 21.18 16.68 -11.26
N ASP A 199 22.51 16.58 -11.15
CA ASP A 199 23.17 15.90 -10.04
C ASP A 199 22.61 16.48 -8.72
N SER A 200 22.08 15.61 -7.86
CA SER A 200 21.34 15.97 -6.65
C SER A 200 22.25 16.48 -5.52
N THR A 201 23.52 16.79 -5.81
CA THR A 201 24.55 17.13 -4.81
C THR A 201 24.85 18.62 -4.63
N LEU A 202 24.20 19.55 -5.33
CA LEU A 202 24.49 20.99 -5.16
C LEU A 202 23.23 21.86 -5.04
N ILE A 203 22.70 21.99 -3.83
CA ILE A 203 21.98 23.21 -3.42
C ILE A 203 22.75 23.86 -2.27
N SER A 204 23.82 24.56 -2.63
CA SER A 204 24.36 25.66 -1.84
C SER A 204 24.58 26.85 -2.77
N GLY A 205 23.60 27.76 -2.77
CA GLY A 205 23.74 29.18 -3.11
C GLY A 205 24.10 29.53 -4.55
N SER A 206 23.13 30.05 -5.29
CA SER A 206 23.40 31.19 -6.18
C SER A 206 22.11 31.95 -6.50
N ASP A 207 22.13 33.20 -6.06
CA ASP A 207 21.28 34.30 -6.48
C ASP A 207 21.57 34.62 -7.96
N THR A 208 20.57 34.57 -8.85
CA THR A 208 20.51 35.42 -10.06
C THR A 208 19.11 35.40 -10.68
N SER A 209 18.67 36.61 -11.00
CA SER A 209 17.43 37.03 -11.63
C SER A 209 17.22 36.55 -13.08
N GLU A 210 15.93 36.48 -13.45
CA GLU A 210 15.35 36.48 -14.81
C GLU A 210 15.20 35.14 -15.56
N THR A 211 14.12 34.40 -15.27
CA THR A 211 12.97 34.12 -16.17
C THR A 211 12.12 33.03 -15.51
N GLU A 212 10.84 33.32 -15.24
CA GLU A 212 9.89 32.39 -14.62
C GLU A 212 9.48 31.25 -15.58
N ASN A 213 10.40 30.36 -15.91
CA ASN A 213 10.07 28.95 -16.06
C ASN A 213 10.48 28.30 -14.74
N SER A 214 9.53 28.11 -13.82
CA SER A 214 9.78 27.30 -12.62
C SER A 214 10.27 25.93 -13.08
N VAL A 215 11.57 25.69 -13.01
CA VAL A 215 12.17 24.39 -13.27
C VAL A 215 11.59 23.45 -12.22
N ILE A 216 10.65 22.61 -12.64
CA ILE A 216 10.03 21.62 -11.74
C ILE A 216 11.14 20.63 -11.41
N THR A 217 11.67 20.72 -10.20
CA THR A 217 12.71 19.83 -9.70
C THR A 217 12.06 18.66 -8.96
N PRO A 218 12.64 17.45 -9.03
CA PRO A 218 12.14 16.33 -8.26
C PRO A 218 12.20 16.62 -6.74
N GLU A 219 11.17 16.23 -6.01
CA GLU A 219 11.09 16.45 -4.56
C GLU A 219 11.93 15.44 -3.76
N LYS A 220 12.07 14.23 -4.33
CA LYS A 220 12.73 13.06 -3.75
C LYS A 220 13.98 12.74 -4.55
N SER A 221 15.00 12.14 -3.91
CA SER A 221 16.20 11.71 -4.63
C SER A 221 15.85 10.65 -5.68
N TYR A 222 16.70 10.50 -6.69
CA TYR A 222 16.50 9.52 -7.75
C TYR A 222 16.33 8.10 -7.18
N GLU A 223 17.19 7.71 -6.23
CA GLU A 223 17.16 6.39 -5.61
C GLU A 223 15.94 6.21 -4.70
N GLU A 224 15.46 7.27 -4.05
CA GLU A 224 14.20 7.23 -3.29
C GLU A 224 13.02 6.94 -4.23
N VAL A 225 12.98 7.61 -5.38
CA VAL A 225 11.94 7.40 -6.40
C VAL A 225 12.00 5.97 -6.94
N LEU A 226 13.18 5.48 -7.30
CA LEU A 226 13.38 4.09 -7.73
C LEU A 226 12.95 3.10 -6.64
N TYR A 227 13.32 3.36 -5.37
CA TYR A 227 12.96 2.47 -4.27
C TYR A 227 11.44 2.39 -4.09
N HIS A 228 10.76 3.53 -4.14
CA HIS A 228 9.29 3.58 -4.06
C HIS A 228 8.63 2.85 -5.23
N LEU A 229 9.13 3.01 -6.45
CA LEU A 229 8.61 2.27 -7.61
C LEU A 229 8.85 0.76 -7.45
N GLY A 230 10.05 0.37 -7.02
CA GLY A 230 10.38 -1.03 -6.76
C GLY A 230 9.47 -1.68 -5.72
N ASP A 231 9.21 -0.96 -4.62
CA ASP A 231 8.32 -1.39 -3.53
C ASP A 231 6.87 -1.55 -4.01
N LEU A 232 6.35 -0.57 -4.77
CA LEU A 232 4.99 -0.63 -5.30
C LEU A 232 4.82 -1.76 -6.32
N GLU A 233 5.75 -1.90 -7.28
CA GLU A 233 5.72 -2.99 -8.27
C GLU A 233 5.75 -4.36 -7.57
N THR A 234 6.69 -4.56 -6.65
CA THR A 234 6.85 -5.86 -5.98
C THR A 234 5.66 -6.18 -5.07
N PHE A 235 5.34 -5.28 -4.13
CA PHE A 235 4.45 -5.62 -3.02
C PHE A 235 3.01 -5.15 -3.21
N SER A 236 2.78 -4.11 -4.00
CA SER A 236 1.41 -3.66 -4.31
C SER A 236 0.87 -4.32 -5.58
N PHE A 237 1.68 -4.47 -6.62
CA PHE A 237 1.24 -4.97 -7.92
C PHE A 237 1.66 -6.40 -8.24
N ASN A 238 2.52 -7.01 -7.42
CA ASN A 238 3.02 -8.37 -7.62
C ASN A 238 3.78 -8.54 -8.96
N HIS A 239 4.49 -7.48 -9.36
CA HIS A 239 5.35 -7.42 -10.53
C HIS A 239 6.81 -7.59 -10.10
N PHE A 240 7.16 -8.83 -9.73
CA PHE A 240 8.47 -9.18 -9.18
C PHE A 240 9.63 -8.69 -10.05
N GLU A 241 9.63 -9.00 -11.36
CA GLU A 241 10.73 -8.65 -12.25
C GLU A 241 10.93 -7.15 -12.35
N LYS A 242 9.83 -6.39 -12.46
CA LYS A 242 9.88 -4.93 -12.59
C LYS A 242 10.32 -4.27 -11.30
N GLY A 243 9.86 -4.79 -10.15
CA GLY A 243 10.30 -4.33 -8.86
C GLY A 243 11.80 -4.55 -8.63
N VAL A 244 12.29 -5.75 -8.96
CA VAL A 244 13.71 -6.10 -8.90
C VAL A 244 14.56 -5.22 -9.81
N GLU A 245 14.06 -4.88 -11.01
CA GLU A 245 14.74 -3.95 -11.93
C GLU A 245 14.98 -2.60 -11.25
N TYR A 246 13.96 -1.99 -10.65
CA TYR A 246 14.13 -0.70 -9.95
C TYR A 246 15.12 -0.79 -8.78
N PHE A 247 15.06 -1.85 -7.97
CA PHE A 247 16.02 -2.02 -6.88
C PHE A 247 17.45 -2.23 -7.39
N LYS A 248 17.64 -2.94 -8.50
CA LYS A 248 18.96 -3.12 -9.13
C LYS A 248 19.50 -1.82 -9.70
N ASN A 249 18.66 -0.97 -10.28
CA ASN A 249 19.09 0.34 -10.76
C ASN A 249 19.69 1.18 -9.61
N ILE A 250 19.13 1.11 -8.39
CA ILE A 250 19.73 1.75 -7.21
C ILE A 250 21.15 1.22 -6.94
N LEU A 251 21.40 -0.07 -7.20
CA LEU A 251 22.72 -0.69 -6.99
C LEU A 251 23.75 -0.33 -8.06
N GLU A 252 23.29 0.14 -9.22
CA GLU A 252 24.13 0.62 -10.33
C GLU A 252 24.54 2.09 -10.15
N GLU A 253 23.82 2.84 -9.30
CA GLU A 253 24.15 4.20 -8.87
C GLU A 253 25.26 4.23 -7.79
N GLU A 254 25.61 5.43 -7.34
CA GLU A 254 26.63 5.59 -6.29
C GLU A 254 26.23 4.92 -4.97
N SER A 255 27.14 4.09 -4.44
CA SER A 255 27.02 3.43 -3.13
C SER A 255 26.81 4.36 -1.92
N THR A 256 26.88 5.67 -2.12
CA THR A 256 26.68 6.71 -1.10
C THR A 256 25.20 6.92 -0.75
N SER A 257 24.26 6.45 -1.58
CA SER A 257 22.83 6.61 -1.30
C SER A 257 22.38 5.77 -0.10
N GLN A 258 21.61 6.37 0.80
CA GLN A 258 20.96 5.68 1.93
C GLN A 258 20.01 4.55 1.47
N PHE A 259 19.55 4.59 0.22
CA PHE A 259 18.67 3.55 -0.35
C PHE A 259 19.45 2.33 -0.87
N TYR A 260 20.77 2.41 -1.01
CA TYR A 260 21.61 1.30 -1.46
C TYR A 260 21.57 0.10 -0.51
N PRO A 261 21.91 0.22 0.80
CA PRO A 261 21.80 -0.90 1.74
C PRO A 261 20.36 -1.38 1.90
N LYS A 262 19.38 -0.47 1.77
CA LYS A 262 17.95 -0.80 1.82
C LYS A 262 17.53 -1.65 0.62
N ALA A 263 18.00 -1.32 -0.59
CA ALA A 263 17.73 -2.08 -1.81
C ALA A 263 18.36 -3.47 -1.76
N LEU A 264 19.61 -3.60 -1.30
CA LEU A 264 20.24 -4.90 -1.05
C LEU A 264 19.42 -5.75 -0.08
N PHE A 265 18.98 -5.14 1.03
CA PHE A 265 18.13 -5.82 2.00
C PHE A 265 16.82 -6.30 1.38
N THR A 266 16.10 -5.41 0.69
CA THR A 266 14.83 -5.76 0.03
C THR A 266 15.02 -6.86 -0.99
N LEU A 267 16.00 -6.74 -1.91
CA LEU A 267 16.32 -7.80 -2.88
C LEU A 267 16.59 -9.13 -2.19
N SER A 268 17.31 -9.12 -1.06
CA SER A 268 17.59 -10.34 -0.32
C SER A 268 16.33 -11.03 0.21
N LEU A 269 15.31 -10.28 0.59
CA LEU A 269 14.04 -10.79 1.09
C LEU A 269 13.15 -11.25 -0.06
N VAL A 270 13.02 -10.43 -1.12
CA VAL A 270 12.15 -10.76 -2.26
C VAL A 270 12.66 -12.01 -2.99
N PHE A 271 13.97 -12.14 -3.22
CA PHE A 271 14.52 -13.39 -3.79
C PHE A 271 14.37 -14.60 -2.85
N ALA A 272 14.33 -14.41 -1.53
CA ALA A 272 14.07 -15.51 -0.60
C ALA A 272 12.60 -15.99 -0.69
N ASP A 273 11.66 -15.05 -0.82
CA ASP A 273 10.23 -15.33 -0.95
C ASP A 273 9.92 -16.08 -2.26
N GLU A 274 10.58 -15.69 -3.36
CA GLU A 274 10.53 -16.40 -4.65
C GLU A 274 11.29 -17.75 -4.67
N GLY A 275 11.95 -18.11 -3.56
CA GLY A 275 12.70 -19.37 -3.44
C GLY A 275 14.10 -19.38 -4.08
N ASP A 276 14.55 -18.26 -4.66
CA ASP A 276 15.92 -18.09 -5.15
C ASP A 276 16.89 -17.79 -3.99
N THR A 277 17.24 -18.86 -3.28
CA THR A 277 18.18 -18.80 -2.16
C THR A 277 19.59 -18.38 -2.55
N VAL A 278 19.98 -18.50 -3.83
CA VAL A 278 21.31 -18.14 -4.32
C VAL A 278 21.42 -16.62 -4.43
N SER A 279 20.46 -16.00 -5.13
CA SER A 279 20.40 -14.53 -5.24
C SER A 279 20.16 -13.90 -3.87
N SER A 280 19.26 -14.47 -3.05
CA SER A 280 19.04 -14.01 -1.68
C SER A 280 20.35 -13.98 -0.89
N ARG A 281 21.12 -15.08 -0.87
CA ARG A 281 22.40 -15.16 -0.16
C ARG A 281 23.39 -14.13 -0.67
N LYS A 282 23.53 -13.98 -1.99
CA LYS A 282 24.42 -13.00 -2.62
C LYS A 282 24.16 -11.58 -2.08
N TYR A 283 22.90 -11.13 -2.07
CA TYR A 283 22.56 -9.79 -1.60
C TYR A 283 22.73 -9.62 -0.08
N LYS A 284 22.49 -10.68 0.72
CA LYS A 284 22.78 -10.65 2.17
C LYS A 284 24.27 -10.48 2.44
N GLU A 285 25.10 -11.27 1.75
CA GLU A 285 26.56 -11.23 1.91
C GLU A 285 27.11 -9.86 1.51
N GLN A 286 26.64 -9.31 0.37
CA GLN A 286 27.02 -7.98 -0.09
C GLN A 286 26.63 -6.89 0.93
N LEU A 287 25.39 -6.93 1.44
CA LEU A 287 24.92 -5.97 2.44
C LEU A 287 25.78 -5.99 3.71
N VAL A 288 26.10 -7.18 4.22
CA VAL A 288 26.92 -7.33 5.41
C VAL A 288 28.37 -6.91 5.16
N SER A 289 28.92 -7.16 3.97
CA SER A 289 30.31 -6.80 3.64
C SER A 289 30.51 -5.31 3.37
N GLU A 290 29.59 -4.69 2.65
CA GLU A 290 29.73 -3.29 2.18
C GLU A 290 29.12 -2.29 3.17
N PHE A 291 28.04 -2.67 3.87
CA PHE A 291 27.33 -1.81 4.81
C PHE A 291 27.13 -2.46 6.19
N PRO A 292 28.21 -2.97 6.84
CA PRO A 292 28.11 -3.60 8.17
C PRO A 292 27.56 -2.66 9.24
N GLY A 293 27.62 -1.34 9.00
CA GLY A 293 27.10 -0.28 9.85
C GLY A 293 25.58 -0.12 9.86
N SER A 294 24.89 -0.62 8.82
CA SER A 294 23.46 -0.38 8.62
C SER A 294 22.58 -1.20 9.56
N ASP A 295 21.38 -0.68 9.86
CA ASP A 295 20.36 -1.43 10.61
C ASP A 295 19.96 -2.71 9.87
N TYR A 296 19.95 -2.69 8.53
CA TYR A 296 19.64 -3.85 7.69
C TYR A 296 20.68 -4.98 7.82
N ALA A 297 21.97 -4.64 7.77
CA ALA A 297 23.05 -5.62 7.99
C ALA A 297 23.00 -6.17 9.42
N SER A 298 22.78 -5.29 10.41
CA SER A 298 22.63 -5.68 11.81
C SER A 298 21.49 -6.69 12.01
N TYR A 299 20.33 -6.45 11.39
CA TYR A 299 19.20 -7.38 11.43
C TYR A 299 19.56 -8.77 10.90
N LEU A 300 20.28 -8.85 9.76
CA LEU A 300 20.70 -10.13 9.19
C LEU A 300 21.72 -10.88 10.06
N ILE A 301 22.66 -10.15 10.66
CA ILE A 301 23.68 -10.72 11.56
C ILE A 301 23.00 -11.29 12.82
N LEU A 302 22.03 -10.57 13.38
CA LEU A 302 21.29 -11.00 14.58
C LEU A 302 20.49 -12.28 14.32
N GLN A 303 19.93 -12.48 13.11
CA GLN A 303 19.24 -13.74 12.79
C GLN A 303 20.17 -14.95 12.72
N GLN A 304 21.46 -14.77 12.43
CA GLN A 304 22.44 -15.86 12.33
C GLN A 304 23.03 -16.26 13.69
N HIS A 305 23.03 -15.33 14.65
CA HIS A 305 23.60 -15.53 15.97
C HIS A 305 22.50 -15.56 17.03
N ASP A 306 22.04 -16.78 17.35
CA ASP A 306 21.16 -17.03 18.49
C ASP A 306 21.72 -16.32 19.76
N HIS A 307 20.98 -15.32 20.24
CA HIS A 307 21.15 -14.68 21.56
C HIS A 307 22.41 -13.84 21.86
N ALA A 308 23.20 -13.41 20.87
CA ALA A 308 24.24 -12.40 21.13
C ALA A 308 23.66 -10.97 21.03
N LYS A 309 23.70 -10.21 22.13
CA LYS A 309 23.34 -8.77 22.15
C LYS A 309 24.47 -7.98 21.47
N ILE A 310 24.52 -8.02 20.14
CA ILE A 310 25.46 -7.24 19.35
C ILE A 310 24.94 -5.81 19.33
N THR A 311 25.68 -4.89 19.96
CA THR A 311 25.40 -3.45 19.90
C THR A 311 25.52 -2.99 18.45
N ARG A 312 24.47 -2.35 17.93
CA ARG A 312 24.49 -1.85 16.55
C ARG A 312 25.56 -0.77 16.40
N PRO A 313 26.23 -0.64 15.24
CA PRO A 313 27.25 0.39 15.06
C PRO A 313 26.73 1.80 15.35
N ILE A 314 25.52 2.13 14.89
CA ILE A 314 24.87 3.40 15.20
C ILE A 314 24.57 3.60 16.69
N GLU A 315 24.18 2.55 17.41
CA GLU A 315 23.99 2.60 18.87
C GLU A 315 25.32 2.87 19.59
N SER A 316 26.42 2.29 19.11
CA SER A 316 27.74 2.54 19.67
C SER A 316 28.21 3.98 19.45
N ILE A 317 27.95 4.56 18.28
CA ILE A 317 28.28 5.96 17.99
C ILE A 317 27.41 6.88 18.86
N TYR A 318 26.12 6.60 18.95
CA TYR A 318 25.18 7.38 19.75
C TYR A 318 25.54 7.34 21.25
N ALA A 319 25.80 6.15 21.81
CA ALA A 319 26.20 6.00 23.20
C ALA A 319 27.53 6.73 23.50
N LYS A 320 28.46 6.76 22.54
CA LYS A 320 29.70 7.52 22.67
C LYS A 320 29.46 9.03 22.65
N ALA A 321 28.52 9.51 21.84
CA ALA A 321 28.10 10.90 21.84
C ALA A 321 27.52 11.31 23.21
N GLU A 322 26.62 10.49 23.77
CA GLU A 322 26.04 10.72 25.09
C GLU A 322 27.10 10.73 26.19
N LEU A 323 28.03 9.77 26.17
CA LEU A 323 29.10 9.68 27.16
C LEU A 323 30.02 10.91 27.14
N LEU A 324 30.33 11.42 25.94
CA LEU A 324 31.21 12.59 25.79
C LEU A 324 30.52 13.91 26.06
N TRP A 325 29.18 13.96 26.02
CA TRP A 325 28.43 15.20 26.12
C TRP A 325 28.77 16.06 27.35
N PRO A 326 28.85 15.51 28.58
CA PRO A 326 29.13 16.32 29.77
C PRO A 326 30.52 16.96 29.78
N ASP A 327 31.52 16.28 29.21
CA ASP A 327 32.93 16.68 29.30
C ASP A 327 33.42 17.42 28.05
N ASN A 328 32.91 17.05 26.87
CA ASN A 328 33.32 17.61 25.59
C ASN A 328 32.13 17.71 24.61
N PRO A 329 31.27 18.73 24.76
CA PRO A 329 30.11 18.93 23.90
C PRO A 329 30.45 19.05 22.42
N ILE A 330 31.56 19.70 22.05
CA ILE A 330 31.95 19.87 20.64
C ILE A 330 32.27 18.52 20.00
N ALA A 331 33.03 17.66 20.68
CA ALA A 331 33.33 16.32 20.20
C ALA A 331 32.06 15.45 20.14
N ALA A 332 31.20 15.53 21.17
CA ALA A 332 29.93 14.82 21.20
C ALA A 332 29.00 15.21 20.04
N MET A 333 28.92 16.51 19.70
CA MET A 333 28.19 16.98 18.52
C MET A 333 28.75 16.41 17.22
N GLY A 334 30.07 16.19 17.13
CA GLY A 334 30.69 15.45 16.03
C GLY A 334 30.10 14.05 15.89
N TYR A 335 30.08 13.28 16.99
CA TYR A 335 29.50 11.93 16.99
C TYR A 335 28.00 11.92 16.68
N TYR A 336 27.21 12.90 17.16
CA TYR A 336 25.80 13.00 16.75
C TYR A 336 25.63 13.28 15.25
N LYS A 337 26.54 14.04 14.63
CA LYS A 337 26.56 14.21 13.16
C LYS A 337 26.93 12.92 12.46
N ASP A 338 27.85 12.15 13.02
CA ASP A 338 28.22 10.83 12.48
C ASP A 338 27.04 9.85 12.56
N VAL A 339 26.22 9.88 13.63
CA VAL A 339 24.96 9.10 13.71
C VAL A 339 24.04 9.43 12.53
N ILE A 340 23.82 10.72 12.26
CA ILE A 340 22.96 11.20 11.17
C ILE A 340 23.50 10.76 9.81
N ALA A 341 24.81 10.82 9.62
CA ALA A 341 25.47 10.43 8.36
C ALA A 341 25.52 8.91 8.16
N THR A 342 25.57 8.14 9.25
CA THR A 342 25.66 6.67 9.19
C THR A 342 24.36 6.04 8.71
N ASP A 343 23.22 6.52 9.24
CA ASP A 343 21.90 6.07 8.81
C ASP A 343 20.85 7.14 9.10
N SER A 344 20.58 7.95 8.09
CA SER A 344 19.60 9.04 8.13
C SER A 344 18.14 8.59 8.17
N LEU A 345 17.85 7.29 8.05
CA LEU A 345 16.49 6.74 8.15
C LEU A 345 16.20 6.14 9.53
N SER A 346 17.22 5.98 10.39
CA SER A 346 17.09 5.39 11.71
C SER A 346 16.35 6.29 12.72
N GLU A 347 15.74 5.70 13.75
CA GLU A 347 15.14 6.49 14.85
C GLU A 347 16.21 7.24 15.67
N LEU A 348 17.45 6.72 15.70
CA LEU A 348 18.57 7.35 16.38
C LEU A 348 19.08 8.58 15.61
N SER A 349 19.03 8.61 14.27
CA SER A 349 19.35 9.83 13.51
C SER A 349 18.33 10.93 13.74
N ALA A 350 17.04 10.59 13.83
CA ALA A 350 16.00 11.56 14.20
C ALA A 350 16.28 12.16 15.58
N SER A 351 16.63 11.32 16.55
CA SER A 351 16.96 11.74 17.92
C SER A 351 18.24 12.59 17.97
N ALA A 352 19.30 12.18 17.27
CA ALA A 352 20.56 12.91 17.19
C ALA A 352 20.38 14.28 16.52
N ALA A 353 19.66 14.35 15.40
CA ALA A 353 19.39 15.59 14.69
C ALA A 353 18.53 16.54 15.52
N PHE A 354 17.48 16.04 16.17
CA PHE A 354 16.66 16.84 17.08
C PHE A 354 17.48 17.38 18.25
N PHE A 355 18.32 16.53 18.85
CA PHE A 355 19.23 16.93 19.92
C PHE A 355 20.18 18.04 19.45
N LEU A 356 20.84 17.89 18.29
CA LEU A 356 21.68 18.94 17.72
C LEU A 356 20.91 20.24 17.50
N GLY A 357 19.71 20.17 16.92
CA GLY A 357 18.82 21.31 16.74
C GLY A 357 18.53 22.03 18.06
N TYR A 358 18.14 21.28 19.08
CA TYR A 358 17.87 21.79 20.42
C TYR A 358 19.08 22.48 21.06
N GLN A 359 20.27 21.88 20.95
CA GLN A 359 21.49 22.45 21.53
C GLN A 359 21.91 23.72 20.80
N TYR A 360 21.83 23.75 19.46
CA TYR A 360 22.09 24.97 18.70
C TYR A 360 21.09 26.08 19.07
N ASP A 361 19.84 25.73 19.28
CA ASP A 361 18.75 26.66 19.60
C ASP A 361 18.86 27.26 21.01
N ASN A 362 18.96 26.39 22.02
CA ASN A 362 18.79 26.79 23.42
C ASN A 362 20.11 26.99 24.17
N THR A 363 21.18 26.32 23.74
CA THR A 363 22.47 26.34 24.45
C THR A 363 23.48 27.22 23.76
N PHE A 364 23.66 27.07 22.44
CA PHE A 364 24.62 27.86 21.67
C PHE A 364 24.00 29.11 21.04
N THR A 365 22.67 29.19 20.98
CA THR A 365 21.92 30.33 20.39
C THR A 365 22.30 30.64 18.94
N ILE A 366 22.54 29.58 18.14
CA ILE A 366 22.90 29.61 16.72
C ILE A 366 21.66 29.20 15.90
N SER A 367 20.80 30.19 15.62
CA SER A 367 19.46 29.99 15.05
C SER A 367 19.43 29.36 13.66
N ASP A 368 20.42 29.64 12.81
CA ASP A 368 20.55 29.07 11.47
C ASP A 368 20.89 27.56 11.52
N SER A 369 21.83 27.19 12.38
CA SER A 369 22.18 25.78 12.61
C SER A 369 21.04 25.01 13.27
N ALA A 370 20.35 25.62 14.24
CA ALA A 370 19.15 25.04 14.83
C ALA A 370 18.08 24.75 13.78
N LEU A 371 17.77 25.76 12.94
CA LEU A 371 16.79 25.65 11.87
C LEU A 371 17.15 24.52 10.89
N LYS A 372 18.43 24.43 10.50
CA LYS A 372 18.93 23.36 9.63
C LYS A 372 18.59 21.97 10.17
N TYR A 373 18.89 21.69 11.44
CA TYR A 373 18.67 20.36 12.00
C TYR A 373 17.19 20.05 12.24
N TYR A 374 16.38 21.02 12.68
CA TYR A 374 14.94 20.80 12.80
C TYR A 374 14.27 20.54 11.44
N GLN A 375 14.64 21.31 10.41
CA GLN A 375 14.17 21.07 9.03
C GLN A 375 14.60 19.70 8.53
N TRP A 376 15.83 19.28 8.86
CA TRP A 376 16.33 17.96 8.52
C TRP A 376 15.46 16.85 9.13
N VAL A 377 15.09 16.94 10.41
CA VAL A 377 14.20 15.97 11.08
C VAL A 377 12.83 15.93 10.39
N ASN A 378 12.25 17.09 10.11
CA ASN A 378 10.94 17.17 9.46
C ASN A 378 10.96 16.58 8.03
N LYS A 379 12.08 16.73 7.31
CA LYS A 379 12.24 16.18 5.96
C LYS A 379 12.40 14.65 5.96
N HIS A 380 13.28 14.10 6.80
CA HIS A 380 13.65 12.69 6.75
C HIS A 380 12.79 11.81 7.65
N HIS A 381 12.18 12.37 8.69
CA HIS A 381 11.36 11.65 9.66
C HIS A 381 10.01 12.36 9.95
N PRO A 382 9.22 12.72 8.93
CA PRO A 382 8.03 13.57 9.08
C PRO A 382 6.93 13.01 10.00
N LYS A 383 6.97 11.71 10.32
CA LYS A 383 5.99 11.02 11.17
C LYS A 383 6.51 10.76 12.60
N SER A 384 7.72 11.21 12.93
CA SER A 384 8.31 11.02 14.26
C SER A 384 7.78 12.06 15.27
N ASP A 385 7.81 11.72 16.56
CA ASP A 385 7.47 12.67 17.63
C ASP A 385 8.42 13.89 17.62
N GLN A 386 9.70 13.66 17.31
CA GLN A 386 10.71 14.71 17.14
C GLN A 386 10.33 15.68 16.00
N ALA A 387 9.76 15.20 14.90
CA ALA A 387 9.31 16.07 13.81
C ALA A 387 8.13 16.95 14.21
N ALA A 388 7.17 16.41 14.99
CA ALA A 388 6.05 17.19 15.50
C ALA A 388 6.52 18.40 16.34
N GLU A 389 7.50 18.18 17.23
CA GLU A 389 8.10 19.25 18.04
C GLU A 389 8.97 20.20 17.18
N ALA A 390 9.76 19.65 16.26
CA ALA A 390 10.63 20.42 15.37
C ALA A 390 9.84 21.43 14.52
N VAL A 391 8.67 21.04 14.00
CA VAL A 391 7.80 21.92 13.19
C VAL A 391 7.39 23.18 13.97
N VAL A 392 6.98 23.04 15.22
CA VAL A 392 6.62 24.18 16.08
C VAL A 392 7.80 25.14 16.22
N ARG A 393 9.01 24.58 16.40
CA ARG A 393 10.21 25.40 16.59
C ARG A 393 10.71 26.05 15.29
N ILE A 394 10.60 25.36 14.14
CA ILE A 394 10.91 25.91 12.81
C ILE A 394 10.13 27.20 12.57
N SER A 395 8.80 27.20 12.77
CA SER A 395 7.96 28.38 12.55
C SER A 395 8.37 29.56 13.43
N SER A 396 8.77 29.28 14.68
CA SER A 396 9.25 30.30 15.63
C SER A 396 10.59 30.90 15.19
N LEU A 397 11.56 30.05 14.81
CA LEU A 397 12.89 30.47 14.38
C LEU A 397 12.84 31.26 13.07
N GLN A 398 12.04 30.83 12.09
CA GLN A 398 11.85 31.55 10.83
C GLN A 398 11.26 32.94 11.05
N SER A 399 10.26 33.05 11.92
CA SER A 399 9.65 34.34 12.29
C SER A 399 10.68 35.27 12.94
N ALA A 400 11.48 34.76 13.89
CA ALA A 400 12.54 35.51 14.53
C ALA A 400 13.62 35.96 13.52
N LEU A 401 14.09 35.08 12.65
CA LEU A 401 15.10 35.39 11.64
C LEU A 401 14.61 36.42 10.61
N SER A 402 13.34 36.37 10.22
CA SER A 402 12.75 37.35 9.29
C SER A 402 12.63 38.77 9.87
N SER A 403 12.65 38.89 11.20
CA SER A 403 12.60 40.19 11.90
C SER A 403 13.97 40.87 12.03
N ILE A 404 15.06 40.18 11.66
CA ILE A 404 16.42 40.71 11.69
C ILE A 404 16.71 41.35 10.32
N VAL A 405 16.51 42.67 10.22
CA VAL A 405 16.92 43.46 9.05
C VAL A 405 18.45 43.56 9.03
N PRO A 406 19.14 43.43 7.87
CA PRO A 406 20.57 43.68 7.80
C PRO A 406 20.84 45.15 8.14
N ASP A 407 21.70 45.39 9.12
CA ASP A 407 22.16 46.72 9.50
C ASP A 407 22.98 47.28 8.33
N THR A 408 22.34 48.02 7.42
CA THR A 408 23.06 48.79 6.41
C THR A 408 23.75 49.93 7.14
N ALA A 409 25.01 49.70 7.51
CA ALA A 409 25.93 50.74 7.92
C ALA A 409 26.16 51.71 6.75
N VAL A 410 25.25 52.67 6.58
CA VAL A 410 25.56 53.95 5.96
C VAL A 410 26.22 54.80 7.04
N SER A 411 27.53 54.58 7.24
CA SER A 411 28.36 55.57 7.91
C SER A 411 28.46 56.79 6.99
N GLY A 412 27.93 57.91 7.44
CA GLY A 412 28.02 59.17 6.71
C GLY A 412 29.45 59.67 6.56
N GLN A 413 29.72 60.29 5.41
CA GLN A 413 30.21 61.66 5.28
C GLN A 413 29.80 62.22 3.93
#